data_AF-A0A919SP20-F1
#
_entry.id   AF-A0A919SP20-F1
#
_cell.length_a   1.000
_cell.length_b   1.000
_cell.length_c   1.000
_cell.angle_alpha   90.00
_cell.angle_beta   90.00
_cell.angle_gamma   90.00
#
_symmetry.space_group_name_H-M   'P 1'
#
loop_
_entity.id
_entity.type
_entity.pdbx_description
1 polymer ?
#
loop_
_entity_poly.entity_id
_entity_poly.type
_entity_poly.pdbx_seq_one_letter_code
_entity_poly.pdbx_strand_id
1 'polypeptide(L)'
;MRRSILLVVLVLAAGLAGCGVLDRNDEDDKLARLLDEGATVSVFLRDDVTDAEREGVETRLKAVPDNTGVTYESKDEAYAKFKELWVKSNPEFLEKVEPGSLPESFRVQMTNMAALRKAEGSTLEAELKALPGVQDVVFPGCTTVDECKKKLAPSATP
;
A
#
# COMPACT_ATOMS: atom_id res chain seq x y z
N MET A 1 -30.42 42.60 -34.44
CA MET A 1 -30.09 42.71 -33.00
C MET A 1 -30.60 41.56 -32.11
N ARG A 2 -31.75 40.93 -32.40
CA ARG A 2 -32.30 39.81 -31.56
C ARG A 2 -31.66 38.42 -31.76
N ARG A 3 -30.97 38.15 -32.88
CA ARG A 3 -30.34 36.84 -33.16
C ARG A 3 -28.94 36.68 -32.54
N SER A 4 -28.21 37.79 -32.35
CA SER A 4 -26.85 37.77 -31.78
C SER A 4 -26.86 37.54 -30.26
N ILE A 5 -27.94 37.91 -29.56
CA ILE A 5 -28.05 37.75 -28.10
C ILE A 5 -28.21 36.27 -27.70
N LEU A 6 -28.93 35.48 -28.51
CA LEU A 6 -29.14 34.04 -28.24
C LEU A 6 -27.87 33.20 -28.38
N LEU A 7 -26.93 33.60 -29.24
CA LEU A 7 -25.66 32.88 -29.44
C LEU A 7 -24.65 33.16 -28.33
N VAL A 8 -24.64 34.37 -27.76
CA VAL A 8 -23.70 34.73 -26.69
C VAL A 8 -24.03 34.04 -25.36
N VAL A 9 -25.32 33.86 -25.04
CA VAL A 9 -25.74 33.20 -23.80
C VAL A 9 -25.41 31.70 -23.80
N LEU A 10 -25.44 31.04 -24.96
CA LEU A 10 -25.16 29.60 -25.07
C LEU A 10 -23.68 29.26 -24.86
N VAL A 11 -22.76 30.18 -25.21
CA VAL A 11 -21.31 30.01 -25.00
C VAL A 11 -20.92 30.24 -23.53
N LEU A 12 -21.60 31.16 -22.83
CA LEU A 12 -21.34 31.39 -21.40
C LEU A 12 -21.81 30.22 -20.51
N ALA A 13 -22.85 29.48 -20.90
CA ALA A 13 -23.32 28.32 -20.14
C ALA A 13 -22.36 27.10 -20.23
N ALA A 14 -21.59 26.99 -21.32
CA ALA A 14 -20.63 25.90 -21.51
C ALA A 14 -19.31 26.08 -20.72
N GLY A 15 -18.97 27.31 -20.31
CA GLY A 15 -17.75 27.59 -19.56
C GLY A 15 -17.80 27.17 -18.08
N LEU A 16 -18.99 27.06 -17.49
CA LEU A 16 -19.15 26.80 -16.05
C LEU A 16 -19.17 25.31 -15.68
N ALA A 17 -19.21 24.40 -16.66
CA ALA A 17 -19.13 22.96 -16.44
C ALA A 17 -17.74 22.36 -16.70
N GLY A 18 -16.76 23.17 -17.14
CA GLY A 18 -15.51 22.67 -17.74
C GLY A 18 -14.27 22.62 -16.85
N CYS A 19 -14.22 23.33 -15.71
CA CYS A 19 -12.96 23.48 -14.97
C CYS A 19 -12.65 22.37 -13.95
N GLY A 20 -13.56 21.42 -13.71
CA GLY A 20 -13.35 20.39 -12.67
C GLY A 20 -12.77 19.05 -13.15
N VAL A 21 -12.72 18.81 -14.46
CA VAL A 21 -12.38 17.48 -15.03
C VAL A 21 -10.92 17.41 -15.49
N LEU A 22 -10.28 18.54 -15.78
CA LEU A 22 -8.90 18.55 -16.31
C LEU A 22 -7.83 18.47 -15.22
N ASP A 23 -8.01 19.12 -14.06
CA ASP A 23 -7.04 19.07 -12.95
C ASP A 23 -7.01 17.72 -12.20
N ARG A 24 -8.12 16.96 -12.21
CA ARG A 24 -8.24 15.69 -11.47
C ARG A 24 -7.32 14.58 -11.99
N ASN A 25 -7.01 14.58 -13.28
CA ASN A 25 -6.20 13.51 -13.86
C ASN A 25 -4.73 13.62 -13.42
N ASP A 26 -4.18 14.83 -13.32
CA ASP A 26 -2.78 15.03 -12.92
C ASP A 26 -2.53 14.66 -11.45
N GLU A 27 -3.46 14.98 -10.54
CA GLU A 27 -3.35 14.60 -9.13
C GLU A 27 -3.48 13.08 -8.94
N ASP A 28 -4.38 12.45 -9.70
CA ASP A 28 -4.61 11.01 -9.62
C ASP A 28 -3.45 10.22 -10.21
N ASP A 29 -2.86 10.70 -11.31
CA ASP A 29 -1.65 10.15 -11.89
C ASP A 29 -0.46 10.24 -10.93
N LYS A 30 -0.33 11.37 -10.22
CA LYS A 30 0.70 11.53 -9.18
C LYS A 30 0.48 10.56 -8.03
N LEU A 31 -0.75 10.43 -7.55
CA LEU A 31 -1.07 9.51 -6.46
C LEU A 31 -0.88 8.05 -6.89
N ALA A 32 -1.21 7.69 -8.14
CA ALA A 32 -0.96 6.37 -8.70
C ALA A 32 0.53 6.02 -8.67
N ARG A 33 1.42 6.96 -9.06
CA ARG A 33 2.88 6.75 -8.98
C ARG A 33 3.36 6.54 -7.55
N LEU A 34 2.85 7.31 -6.59
CA LEU A 34 3.19 7.15 -5.18
C LEU A 34 2.72 5.79 -4.62
N LEU A 35 1.56 5.33 -5.06
CA LEU A 35 1.08 3.98 -4.70
C LEU A 35 1.98 2.90 -5.30
N ASP A 36 2.38 3.04 -6.56
CA ASP A 36 3.27 2.09 -7.22
C ASP A 36 4.65 2.01 -6.54
N GLU A 37 5.20 3.14 -6.09
CA GLU A 37 6.41 3.16 -5.26
C GLU A 37 6.22 2.40 -3.94
N GLY A 38 5.03 2.50 -3.34
CA GLY A 38 4.64 1.81 -2.10
C GLY A 38 4.16 0.37 -2.27
N ALA A 39 4.30 -0.24 -3.45
CA ALA A 39 3.80 -1.60 -3.74
C ALA A 39 4.61 -2.70 -3.03
N THR A 40 4.45 -2.81 -1.71
CA THR A 40 5.18 -3.77 -0.88
C THR A 40 4.24 -4.79 -0.24
N VAL A 41 4.61 -6.07 -0.31
CA VAL A 41 3.99 -7.18 0.45
C VAL A 41 4.84 -7.47 1.68
N SER A 42 4.19 -7.72 2.82
CA SER A 42 4.88 -8.03 4.08
C SER A 42 4.65 -9.48 4.46
N VAL A 43 5.73 -10.23 4.70
CA VAL A 43 5.68 -11.64 5.11
C VAL A 43 6.27 -11.74 6.49
N PHE A 44 5.44 -11.96 7.49
CA PHE A 44 5.84 -12.06 8.89
C PHE A 44 6.26 -13.49 9.22
N LEU A 45 7.37 -13.62 9.92
CA LEU A 45 7.88 -14.92 10.35
C LEU A 45 7.39 -15.24 11.75
N ARG A 46 7.41 -16.54 12.07
CA ARG A 46 7.14 -17.03 13.41
C ARG A 46 8.31 -16.70 14.34
N ASP A 47 8.04 -16.58 15.63
CA ASP A 47 9.07 -16.31 16.63
C ASP A 47 10.11 -17.43 16.77
N ASP A 48 9.73 -18.66 16.42
CA ASP A 48 10.55 -19.87 16.48
C ASP A 48 11.21 -20.24 15.14
N VAL A 49 11.19 -19.33 14.15
CA VAL A 49 11.77 -19.58 12.82
C VAL A 49 13.27 -19.89 12.92
N THR A 50 13.68 -20.96 12.27
CA THR A 50 15.10 -21.33 12.17
C THR A 50 15.78 -20.59 11.03
N ASP A 51 17.12 -20.48 11.09
CA ASP A 51 17.90 -19.85 10.01
C ASP A 51 17.66 -20.52 8.65
N ALA A 52 17.56 -21.85 8.62
CA ALA A 52 17.29 -22.61 7.40
C ALA A 52 15.89 -22.35 6.84
N GLU A 53 14.88 -22.20 7.69
CA GLU A 53 13.53 -21.84 7.26
C GLU A 53 13.50 -20.41 6.74
N ARG A 54 14.17 -19.46 7.43
CA ARG A 54 14.28 -18.07 7.00
C ARG A 54 14.92 -17.94 5.62
N GLU A 55 16.03 -18.65 5.38
CA GLU A 55 16.69 -18.70 4.06
C GLU A 55 15.79 -19.35 2.99
N GLY A 56 15.03 -20.39 3.36
CA GLY A 56 14.05 -21.02 2.48
C GLY A 56 12.93 -20.07 2.07
N VAL A 57 12.39 -19.31 3.03
CA VAL A 57 11.40 -18.26 2.78
C VAL A 57 11.98 -17.18 1.88
N GLU A 58 13.16 -16.64 2.19
CA GLU A 58 13.81 -15.61 1.37
C GLU A 58 13.99 -16.06 -0.09
N THR A 59 14.45 -17.30 -0.28
CA THR A 59 14.64 -17.91 -1.61
C THR A 59 13.32 -17.99 -2.37
N ARG A 60 12.24 -18.43 -1.71
CA ARG A 60 10.91 -18.51 -2.34
C ARG A 60 10.34 -17.13 -2.66
N LEU A 61 10.59 -16.12 -1.83
CA LEU A 61 10.15 -14.74 -2.05
C LEU A 61 10.88 -14.10 -3.24
N LYS A 62 12.18 -14.34 -3.40
CA LYS A 62 12.95 -13.88 -4.58
C LYS A 62 12.46 -14.49 -5.90
N ALA A 63 11.78 -15.64 -5.84
CA ALA A 63 11.17 -16.29 -6.99
C ALA A 63 9.74 -15.83 -7.30
N VAL A 64 9.17 -14.90 -6.51
CA VAL A 64 7.83 -14.36 -6.76
C VAL A 64 7.81 -13.56 -8.07
N PRO A 65 6.86 -13.81 -8.99
CA PRO A 65 6.76 -13.02 -10.21
C PRO A 65 6.61 -11.53 -9.93
N ASP A 66 7.19 -10.68 -10.78
CA ASP A 66 7.07 -9.22 -10.72
C ASP A 66 7.66 -8.56 -9.44
N ASN A 67 8.43 -9.33 -8.64
CA ASN A 67 9.23 -8.79 -7.53
C ASN A 67 10.44 -8.00 -8.05
N THR A 68 10.79 -6.92 -7.35
CA THR A 68 11.94 -6.07 -7.64
C THR A 68 12.96 -6.05 -6.50
N GLY A 69 12.59 -6.55 -5.33
CA GLY A 69 13.49 -6.68 -4.19
C GLY A 69 12.85 -7.38 -3.00
N VAL A 70 13.69 -8.01 -2.19
CA VAL A 70 13.30 -8.63 -0.91
C VAL A 70 14.24 -8.07 0.15
N THR A 71 13.67 -7.44 1.18
CA THR A 71 14.41 -6.88 2.31
C THR A 71 13.99 -7.58 3.59
N TYR A 72 14.95 -8.10 4.32
CA TYR A 72 14.73 -8.62 5.66
C TYR A 72 14.64 -7.45 6.66
N GLU A 73 13.69 -7.53 7.59
CA GLU A 73 13.49 -6.59 8.68
C GLU A 73 13.46 -7.38 9.99
N SER A 74 14.50 -7.20 10.79
CA SER A 74 14.59 -7.79 12.13
C SER A 74 13.57 -7.19 13.10
N LYS A 75 13.32 -7.86 14.23
CA LYS A 75 12.46 -7.34 15.31
C LYS A 75 12.89 -5.95 15.78
N ASP A 76 14.20 -5.74 15.93
CA ASP A 76 14.77 -4.47 16.37
C ASP A 76 14.54 -3.35 15.34
N GLU A 77 14.72 -3.64 14.05
CA GLU A 77 14.45 -2.69 12.97
C GLU A 77 12.96 -2.37 12.85
N ALA A 78 12.10 -3.39 12.95
CA ALA A 78 10.64 -3.22 12.96
C ALA A 78 10.22 -2.30 14.12
N TYR A 79 10.77 -2.50 15.31
CA TYR A 79 10.51 -1.66 16.47
C TYR A 79 11.05 -0.24 16.33
N ALA A 80 12.24 -0.08 15.74
CA ALA A 80 12.80 1.24 15.46
C ALA A 80 11.88 2.04 14.52
N LYS A 81 11.48 1.45 13.38
CA LYS A 81 10.56 2.08 12.42
C LYS A 81 9.20 2.37 13.04
N PHE A 82 8.67 1.45 13.83
CA PHE A 82 7.41 1.65 14.54
C PHE A 82 7.48 2.88 15.45
N LYS A 83 8.55 3.04 16.23
CA LYS A 83 8.74 4.25 17.06
C LYS A 83 8.76 5.52 16.23
N GLU A 84 9.49 5.53 15.12
CA GLU A 84 9.58 6.71 14.24
C GLU A 84 8.23 7.16 13.68
N LEU A 85 7.35 6.20 13.35
CA LEU A 85 6.02 6.48 12.82
C LEU A 85 5.06 7.08 13.86
N TRP A 86 5.12 6.59 15.10
CA TRP A 86 4.11 6.91 16.12
C TRP A 86 4.57 7.92 17.17
N VAL A 87 5.88 8.22 17.26
CA VAL A 87 6.41 9.19 18.25
C VAL A 87 5.79 10.58 18.14
N LYS A 88 5.44 11.01 16.91
CA LYS A 88 4.84 12.34 16.68
C LYS A 88 3.32 12.35 16.87
N SER A 89 2.66 11.24 16.56
CA SER A 89 1.20 11.19 16.45
C SER A 89 0.53 10.65 17.70
N ASN A 90 1.16 9.69 18.40
CA ASN A 90 0.56 9.00 19.53
C ASN A 90 1.63 8.38 20.46
N PRO A 91 2.38 9.17 21.23
CA PRO A 91 3.48 8.66 22.07
C PRO A 91 3.01 7.70 23.17
N GLU A 92 1.82 7.91 23.73
CA GLU A 92 1.18 7.02 24.72
C GLU A 92 0.82 5.62 24.16
N PHE A 93 0.73 5.48 22.84
CA PHE A 93 0.59 4.17 22.20
C PHE A 93 1.91 3.40 22.15
N LEU A 94 3.05 4.09 22.07
CA LEU A 94 4.37 3.47 22.10
C LEU A 94 4.65 2.76 23.43
N GLU A 95 4.14 3.31 24.53
CA GLU A 95 4.30 2.72 25.88
C GLU A 95 3.55 1.39 26.04
N LYS A 96 2.57 1.11 25.16
CA LYS A 96 1.72 -0.08 25.21
C LYS A 96 2.20 -1.20 24.30
N VAL A 97 3.20 -0.96 23.46
CA VAL A 97 3.73 -1.95 22.51
C VAL A 97 5.10 -2.43 22.99
N GLU A 98 5.17 -3.71 23.32
CA GLU A 98 6.44 -4.34 23.72
C GLU A 98 7.33 -4.56 22.48
N PRO A 99 8.66 -4.32 22.57
CA PRO A 99 9.56 -4.53 21.44
C PRO A 99 9.49 -5.93 20.83
N GLY A 100 9.26 -6.95 21.67
CA GLY A 100 9.18 -8.35 21.25
C GLY A 100 7.88 -8.73 20.55
N SER A 101 6.85 -7.86 20.55
CA SER A 101 5.56 -8.15 19.91
C SER A 101 5.54 -7.87 18.42
N LEU A 102 6.62 -7.30 17.87
CA LEU A 102 6.78 -7.08 16.43
C LEU A 102 7.61 -8.22 15.84
N PRO A 103 7.00 -9.12 15.05
CA PRO A 103 7.73 -10.21 14.43
C PRO A 103 8.74 -9.66 13.42
N GLU A 104 9.82 -10.42 13.21
CA GLU A 104 10.66 -10.19 12.04
C GLU A 104 9.88 -10.50 10.76
N SER A 105 10.25 -9.83 9.67
CA SER A 105 9.50 -9.93 8.43
C SER A 105 10.39 -9.76 7.20
N PHE A 106 9.89 -10.22 6.07
CA PHE A 106 10.39 -9.83 4.76
C PHE A 106 9.44 -8.82 4.12
N ARG A 107 10.02 -7.74 3.59
CA ARG A 107 9.34 -6.78 2.72
C ARG A 107 9.67 -7.13 1.27
N VAL A 108 8.66 -7.53 0.51
CA VAL A 108 8.80 -7.83 -0.92
C VAL A 108 8.30 -6.64 -1.72
N GLN A 109 9.21 -5.93 -2.37
CA GLN A 109 8.86 -4.86 -3.28
C GLN A 109 8.38 -5.47 -4.60
N MET A 110 7.21 -5.02 -5.05
CA MET A 110 6.65 -5.38 -6.34
C MET A 110 6.93 -4.26 -7.35
N THR A 111 6.77 -4.59 -8.63
CA THR A 111 7.01 -3.65 -9.72
C THR A 111 6.03 -2.47 -9.71
N ASN A 112 4.78 -2.70 -9.30
CA ASN A 112 3.72 -1.70 -9.15
C ASN A 112 2.49 -2.32 -8.45
N MET A 113 1.45 -1.51 -8.19
CA MET A 113 0.22 -1.99 -7.54
C MET A 113 -0.58 -2.97 -8.39
N ALA A 114 -0.45 -2.94 -9.73
CA ALA A 114 -1.13 -3.90 -10.60
C ALA A 114 -0.53 -5.31 -10.48
N ALA A 115 0.79 -5.42 -10.41
CA ALA A 115 1.49 -6.67 -10.12
C ALA A 115 1.12 -7.21 -8.73
N LEU A 116 1.05 -6.33 -7.73
CA LEU A 116 0.63 -6.68 -6.38
C LEU A 116 -0.80 -7.22 -6.36
N ARG A 117 -1.76 -6.55 -7.02
CA ARG A 117 -3.16 -7.01 -7.11
C ARG A 117 -3.27 -8.38 -7.78
N LYS A 118 -2.48 -8.63 -8.82
CA LYS A 118 -2.42 -9.93 -9.49
C LYS A 118 -1.91 -11.01 -8.53
N ALA A 119 -0.90 -10.70 -7.72
CA ALA A 119 -0.36 -11.60 -6.72
C ALA A 119 -1.38 -11.90 -5.60
N GLU A 120 -2.07 -10.87 -5.09
CA GLU A 120 -3.13 -10.98 -4.08
C GLU A 120 -4.30 -11.85 -4.57
N GLY A 121 -4.75 -11.66 -5.82
CA GLY A 121 -5.83 -12.45 -6.43
C GLY A 121 -5.44 -13.86 -6.87
N SER A 122 -4.22 -14.31 -6.58
CA SER A 122 -3.70 -15.63 -6.99
C SER A 122 -3.64 -16.62 -5.82
N THR A 123 -2.98 -17.76 -6.01
CA THR A 123 -2.67 -18.73 -4.93
C THR A 123 -1.45 -18.34 -4.09
N LEU A 124 -0.75 -17.25 -4.44
CA LEU A 124 0.52 -16.89 -3.82
C LEU A 124 0.42 -16.73 -2.30
N GLU A 125 -0.62 -16.08 -1.79
CA GLU A 125 -0.78 -15.89 -0.34
C GLU A 125 -0.83 -17.24 0.38
N ALA A 126 -1.67 -18.16 -0.11
CA ALA A 126 -1.81 -19.49 0.47
C ALA A 126 -0.51 -20.31 0.37
N GLU A 127 0.21 -20.20 -0.75
CA GLU A 127 1.51 -20.84 -0.94
C GLU A 127 2.56 -20.32 0.04
N LEU A 128 2.64 -19.00 0.21
CA LEU A 128 3.60 -18.37 1.13
C LEU A 128 3.25 -18.67 2.58
N LYS A 129 1.96 -18.65 2.95
CA LYS A 129 1.48 -19.05 4.29
C LYS A 129 1.74 -20.52 4.62
N ALA A 130 1.83 -21.37 3.60
CA ALA A 130 2.15 -22.79 3.78
C ALA A 130 3.65 -23.07 3.98
N LEU A 131 4.53 -22.07 3.80
CA LEU A 131 5.96 -22.24 4.02
C LEU A 131 6.28 -22.41 5.51
N PRO A 132 7.23 -23.31 5.86
CA PRO A 132 7.77 -23.38 7.21
C PRO A 132 8.31 -22.03 7.67
N GLY A 133 8.04 -21.67 8.93
CA GLY A 133 8.51 -20.40 9.50
C GLY A 133 7.67 -19.17 9.17
N VAL A 134 6.69 -19.23 8.26
CA VAL A 134 5.80 -18.09 7.97
C VAL A 134 4.63 -18.07 8.97
N GLN A 135 4.38 -16.88 9.53
CA GLN A 135 3.23 -16.62 10.40
C GLN A 135 2.07 -16.01 9.62
N ASP A 136 2.33 -14.95 8.85
CA ASP A 136 1.29 -14.27 8.09
C ASP A 136 1.85 -13.57 6.85
N VAL A 137 0.96 -13.28 5.90
CA VAL A 137 1.26 -12.54 4.67
C VAL A 137 0.23 -11.43 4.55
N VAL A 138 0.72 -10.20 4.49
CA VAL A 138 -0.11 -8.99 4.50
C VAL A 138 0.14 -8.19 3.24
N PHE A 139 -0.94 -8.00 2.48
CA PHE A 139 -0.99 -7.08 1.35
C PHE A 139 -1.46 -5.69 1.81
N PRO A 140 -1.07 -4.62 1.09
CA PRO A 140 -1.65 -3.30 1.29
C PRO A 140 -3.17 -3.33 1.19
N GLY A 141 -3.85 -2.58 2.06
CA GLY A 141 -5.31 -2.60 2.15
C GLY A 141 -6.05 -2.01 0.94
N CYS A 142 -5.36 -1.42 -0.02
CA CYS A 142 -5.93 -0.87 -1.24
C CYS A 142 -4.89 -0.89 -2.35
N THR A 143 -5.34 -0.98 -3.60
CA THR A 143 -4.44 -1.11 -4.76
C THR A 143 -4.70 -0.12 -5.88
N THR A 144 -5.84 0.57 -5.88
CA THR A 144 -6.13 1.68 -6.79
C THR A 144 -6.24 3.00 -6.03
N VAL A 145 -6.04 4.11 -6.74
CA VAL A 145 -6.26 5.46 -6.20
C VAL A 145 -7.66 5.60 -5.61
N ASP A 146 -8.70 5.16 -6.31
CA ASP A 146 -10.08 5.26 -5.85
C ASP A 146 -10.37 4.41 -4.61
N GLU A 147 -9.86 3.17 -4.56
CA GLU A 147 -9.96 2.31 -3.38
C GLU A 147 -9.28 2.95 -2.18
N CYS A 148 -8.06 3.46 -2.37
CA CYS A 148 -7.27 4.07 -1.31
C CYS A 148 -7.93 5.35 -0.80
N LYS A 149 -8.39 6.23 -1.69
CA LYS A 149 -9.14 7.44 -1.31
C LYS A 149 -10.39 7.09 -0.51
N LYS A 150 -11.15 6.07 -0.93
CA LYS A 150 -12.36 5.63 -0.23
C LYS A 150 -12.06 5.05 1.15
N LYS A 151 -10.97 4.28 1.30
CA LYS A 151 -10.57 3.69 2.60
C LYS A 151 -9.95 4.71 3.56
N LEU A 152 -9.25 5.71 3.04
CA LEU A 152 -8.59 6.76 3.83
C LEU A 152 -9.49 7.95 4.12
N ALA A 153 -10.63 8.06 3.44
CA ALA A 153 -11.65 9.04 3.80
C ALA A 153 -12.01 8.82 5.28
N PRO A 154 -11.94 9.86 6.13
CA PRO A 154 -12.27 9.72 7.54
C PRO A 154 -13.69 9.16 7.62
N SER A 155 -13.86 8.03 8.32
CA SER A 155 -15.20 7.59 8.67
C SER A 155 -15.84 8.75 9.43
N ALA A 156 -16.87 9.35 8.83
CA ALA A 156 -17.74 10.25 9.55
C ALA A 156 -18.45 9.42 10.62
N THR A 157 -17.78 9.25 11.76
CA THR A 157 -18.38 8.68 12.95
C THR A 157 -19.02 9.87 13.69
N PRO A 158 -20.33 9.82 13.98
CA PRO A 158 -21.07 10.90 14.63
C PRO A 158 -20.58 11.17 16.06
#